data_AF-A0A0V8GCJ7-F1
#
_entry.id   AF-A0A0V8GCJ7-F1
#
_cell.length_a   1.000
_cell.length_b   1.000
_cell.length_c   1.000
_cell.angle_alpha   90.00
_cell.angle_beta   90.00
_cell.angle_gamma   90.00
#
_symmetry.space_group_name_H-M   'P 1'
#
loop_
_entity.id
_entity.type
_entity.pdbx_description
1 polymer ?
#
loop_
_entity_poly.entity_id
_entity_poly.type
_entity_poly.pdbx_seq_one_letter_code
_entity_poly.pdbx_strand_id
1 'polypeptide(L)'
;MRRYIHTGILAGAVLLAGCGKEEYLDLTYDANYWGGISTTFDGQEIPDLPKKQTAALLKVCQQKPDMKHLPDRYVQHEGFDLYFLPRSVQGREFQHVRFLSDEKKDYLACQPIRHADYTVHQIKRSDYPFVDWSKQPVKAKSTIVRFKPVPKKVMDQQKQENEESKQSKEMGHYLFPSYQLSLPPEGQFVLFMKDKSKDDEQTLFETTESLSGSELNLAFRVIPNSGLQHTSIELMTSGDRIGIPSVIQDHVMGQSYQIERKQLPDTLSVGQTVPFATVRKKEEGKIIQETSIYMRLNPTYEKPANYKYVFFDTSPTSYVGFIHQSPKQLVESDYKFVSAIPDKLAKKIAQELKETDVMEPQGTKLNQKKLTLMRQGKSQTFELFERKRAKKLEIYVVKKGTKNGAKLSGTTSEALSEVLNK
;
A
#
# COMPACT_ATOMS: atom_id res chain seq x y z
N MET A 1 45.28 8.56 63.12
CA MET A 1 43.88 8.25 63.53
C MET A 1 43.03 9.51 63.39
N ARG A 2 42.24 9.63 62.33
CA ARG A 2 41.21 10.67 62.20
C ARG A 2 39.92 9.98 61.77
N ARG A 3 38.91 10.07 62.64
CA ARG A 3 37.55 9.55 62.45
C ARG A 3 36.85 10.40 61.39
N TYR A 4 36.26 9.74 60.40
CA TYR A 4 35.30 10.33 59.48
C TYR A 4 33.99 10.58 60.24
N ILE A 5 33.55 11.83 60.27
CA ILE A 5 32.21 12.23 60.70
C ILE A 5 31.37 12.38 59.42
N HIS A 6 30.24 11.69 59.38
CA HIS A 6 29.22 11.80 58.37
C HIS A 6 28.61 13.21 58.35
N THR A 7 28.82 13.96 57.27
CA THR A 7 27.92 15.02 56.85
C THR A 7 26.98 14.47 55.78
N GLY A 8 25.76 14.14 56.19
CA GLY A 8 24.64 13.89 55.28
C GLY A 8 24.24 15.20 54.60
N ILE A 9 24.38 15.26 53.29
CA ILE A 9 23.81 16.32 52.46
C ILE A 9 22.48 15.78 51.94
N LEU A 10 21.38 16.32 52.49
CA LEU A 10 20.09 16.35 51.80
C LEU A 10 20.29 17.16 50.50
N ALA A 11 20.50 16.47 49.38
CA ALA A 11 20.33 17.07 48.07
C ALA A 11 18.85 16.91 47.68
N GLY A 12 18.12 18.01 47.83
CA GLY A 12 16.71 18.11 47.49
C GLY A 12 16.46 17.67 46.04
N ALA A 13 15.43 16.85 45.88
CA ALA A 13 14.80 16.60 44.60
C ALA A 13 14.18 17.92 44.11
N VAL A 14 14.92 18.68 43.32
CA VAL A 14 14.34 19.68 42.44
C VAL A 14 13.61 18.91 41.36
N LEU A 15 12.30 18.75 41.55
CA LEU A 15 11.35 18.44 40.49
C LEU A 15 11.43 19.55 39.45
N LEU A 16 12.33 19.38 38.48
CA LEU A 16 12.27 20.13 37.23
C LEU A 16 11.02 19.66 36.48
N ALA A 17 9.92 20.37 36.72
CA ALA A 17 8.79 20.40 35.81
C ALA A 17 9.29 21.00 34.48
N GLY A 18 9.84 20.13 33.63
CA GLY A 18 10.15 20.48 32.26
C GLY A 18 8.85 20.66 31.50
N CYS A 19 8.45 21.91 31.28
CA CYS A 19 7.56 22.29 30.18
C CYS A 19 8.28 22.00 28.86
N GLY A 20 8.37 20.72 28.50
CA GLY A 20 8.71 20.31 27.15
C GLY A 20 7.43 20.29 26.33
N LYS A 21 7.42 20.97 25.19
CA LYS A 21 6.43 20.69 24.14
C LYS A 21 6.60 19.22 23.75
N GLU A 22 5.75 18.35 24.27
CA GLU A 22 5.70 16.95 23.86
C GLU A 22 4.81 16.84 22.62
N GLU A 23 5.24 16.04 21.64
CA GLU A 23 4.34 15.64 20.55
C GLU A 23 3.26 14.72 21.15
N TYR A 24 2.11 15.31 21.47
CA TYR A 24 1.02 14.59 22.13
C TYR A 24 0.20 13.75 21.16
N LEU A 25 0.31 14.02 19.85
CA LEU A 25 -0.24 13.20 18.77
C LEU A 25 0.84 12.28 18.20
N ASP A 26 0.73 10.98 18.46
CA ASP A 26 1.59 9.94 17.88
C ASP A 26 0.70 8.83 17.31
N LEU A 27 0.37 8.96 16.02
CA LEU A 27 -0.48 8.00 15.34
C LEU A 27 0.29 6.70 15.07
N THR A 28 -0.27 5.57 15.48
CA THR A 28 0.30 4.23 15.27
C THR A 28 -0.71 3.32 14.56
N TYR A 29 -0.30 2.15 14.07
CA TYR A 29 -1.32 1.21 13.56
C TYR A 29 -1.95 0.45 14.71
N ASP A 30 -3.24 0.71 14.94
CA ASP A 30 -4.04 -0.02 15.91
C ASP A 30 -4.79 -1.17 15.23
N ALA A 31 -4.45 -2.41 15.60
CA ALA A 31 -5.05 -3.63 15.06
C ALA A 31 -6.58 -3.72 15.20
N ASN A 32 -7.19 -2.91 16.07
CA ASN A 32 -8.65 -2.82 16.13
C ASN A 32 -9.25 -2.32 14.81
N TYR A 33 -8.54 -1.45 14.08
CA TYR A 33 -9.00 -0.85 12.83
C TYR A 33 -8.46 -1.52 11.57
N TRP A 34 -7.81 -2.67 11.71
CA TRP A 34 -7.23 -3.42 10.59
C TRP A 34 -7.76 -4.85 10.53
N GLY A 35 -8.04 -5.31 9.32
CA GLY A 35 -8.33 -6.71 8.98
C GLY A 35 -7.15 -7.31 8.22
N GLY A 36 -7.19 -8.61 8.00
CA GLY A 36 -6.25 -9.30 7.11
C GLY A 36 -6.95 -10.43 6.41
N ILE A 37 -6.58 -10.70 5.16
CA ILE A 37 -7.01 -11.86 4.38
C ILE A 37 -5.79 -12.54 3.77
N SER A 38 -5.87 -13.85 3.51
CA SER A 38 -4.85 -14.53 2.73
C SER A 38 -4.91 -14.09 1.26
N THR A 39 -3.78 -14.15 0.55
CA THR A 39 -3.71 -13.76 -0.87
C THR A 39 -3.52 -14.94 -1.80
N THR A 40 -3.45 -16.16 -1.28
CA THR A 40 -3.44 -17.37 -2.12
C THR A 40 -4.82 -17.53 -2.75
N PHE A 41 -4.91 -17.19 -4.03
CA PHE A 41 -6.12 -17.22 -4.83
C PHE A 41 -6.31 -18.64 -5.41
N ASP A 42 -6.78 -19.57 -4.60
CA ASP A 42 -7.14 -20.93 -5.03
C ASP A 42 -8.64 -21.08 -5.33
N GLY A 43 -9.37 -19.95 -5.38
CA GLY A 43 -10.81 -19.93 -5.64
C GLY A 43 -11.69 -20.33 -4.46
N GLN A 44 -11.11 -20.56 -3.27
CA GLN A 44 -11.87 -20.75 -2.04
C GLN A 44 -12.25 -19.41 -1.39
N GLU A 45 -13.33 -19.41 -0.61
CA GLU A 45 -13.70 -18.26 0.21
C GLU A 45 -12.58 -18.01 1.24
N ILE A 46 -11.87 -16.89 1.10
CA ILE A 46 -10.71 -16.58 1.95
C ILE A 46 -11.21 -16.02 3.28
N PRO A 47 -11.07 -16.76 4.41
CA PRO A 47 -11.52 -16.27 5.70
C PRO A 47 -10.65 -15.10 6.18
N ASP A 48 -11.26 -14.19 6.93
CA ASP A 48 -10.52 -13.15 7.64
C ASP A 48 -9.53 -13.77 8.64
N LEU A 49 -8.31 -13.21 8.68
CA LEU A 49 -7.31 -13.56 9.66
C LEU A 49 -7.82 -13.22 11.07
N PRO A 50 -7.63 -14.12 12.04
CA PRO A 50 -7.84 -13.82 13.44
C PRO A 50 -7.10 -12.54 13.87
N LYS A 51 -7.76 -11.70 14.67
CA LYS A 51 -7.23 -10.40 15.13
C LYS A 51 -5.83 -10.49 15.76
N LYS A 52 -5.52 -11.57 16.47
CA LYS A 52 -4.19 -11.79 17.06
C LYS A 52 -3.11 -11.91 15.98
N GLN A 53 -3.41 -12.58 14.86
CA GLN A 53 -2.48 -12.74 13.74
C GLN A 53 -2.33 -11.41 12.98
N THR A 54 -3.43 -10.72 12.67
CA THR A 54 -3.40 -9.37 12.07
C THR A 54 -2.54 -8.41 12.90
N ALA A 55 -2.72 -8.40 14.23
CA ALA A 55 -1.93 -7.57 15.13
C ALA A 55 -0.44 -7.93 15.13
N ALA A 56 -0.10 -9.22 15.06
CA ALA A 56 1.28 -9.68 14.99
C ALA A 56 1.97 -9.24 13.70
N LEU A 57 1.28 -9.36 12.56
CA LEU A 57 1.79 -8.91 11.26
C LEU A 57 2.00 -7.39 11.23
N LEU A 58 0.99 -6.61 11.65
CA LEU A 58 1.10 -5.14 11.73
C LEU A 58 2.25 -4.68 12.63
N LYS A 59 2.43 -5.37 13.77
CA LYS A 59 3.49 -5.02 14.73
C LYS A 59 4.87 -5.20 14.11
N VAL A 60 5.11 -6.30 13.39
CA VAL A 60 6.42 -6.52 12.74
C VAL A 60 6.66 -5.50 11.64
N CYS A 61 5.65 -5.19 10.82
CA CYS A 61 5.78 -4.16 9.79
C CYS A 61 6.04 -2.73 10.31
N GLN A 62 5.87 -2.48 11.61
CA GLN A 62 6.20 -1.20 12.26
C GLN A 62 7.61 -1.17 12.84
N GLN A 63 8.27 -2.31 12.95
CA GLN A 63 9.61 -2.37 13.50
C GLN A 63 10.61 -1.71 12.54
N LYS A 64 11.79 -1.39 13.06
CA LYS A 64 12.89 -1.01 12.19
C LYS A 64 13.20 -2.20 11.27
N PRO A 65 13.20 -2.02 9.94
CA PRO A 65 13.53 -3.12 9.03
C PRO A 65 14.99 -3.55 9.19
N ASP A 66 15.23 -4.84 9.01
CA ASP A 66 16.58 -5.39 8.88
C ASP A 66 17.14 -5.09 7.48
N MET A 67 16.27 -5.09 6.47
CA MET A 67 16.63 -4.82 5.08
C MET A 67 15.58 -3.94 4.40
N LYS A 68 16.02 -3.09 3.46
CA LYS A 68 15.15 -2.22 2.64
C LYS A 68 14.84 -2.79 1.26
N HIS A 69 15.33 -4.00 0.99
CA HIS A 69 15.10 -4.72 -0.24
C HIS A 69 14.83 -6.18 0.11
N LEU A 70 14.15 -6.87 -0.80
CA LEU A 70 13.95 -8.31 -0.70
C LEU A 70 15.32 -9.02 -0.71
N PRO A 71 15.45 -10.19 -0.05
CA PRO A 71 16.61 -11.04 -0.23
C PRO A 71 16.82 -11.34 -1.71
N ASP A 72 18.07 -11.48 -2.16
CA ASP A 72 18.36 -11.75 -3.57
C ASP A 72 17.74 -13.08 -4.04
N ARG A 73 17.64 -14.05 -3.12
CA ARG A 73 17.09 -15.38 -3.34
C ARG A 73 16.14 -15.73 -2.21
N TYR A 74 14.89 -16.01 -2.52
CA TYR A 74 13.91 -16.47 -1.54
C TYR A 74 12.84 -17.32 -2.19
N VAL A 75 12.11 -18.09 -1.39
CA VAL A 75 10.80 -18.66 -1.72
C VAL A 75 9.73 -17.84 -1.05
N GLN A 76 8.68 -17.49 -1.78
CA GLN A 76 7.47 -16.94 -1.17
C GLN A 76 6.55 -18.10 -0.73
N HIS A 77 6.23 -18.13 0.55
CA HIS A 77 5.28 -19.06 1.16
C HIS A 77 3.85 -18.56 0.94
N GLU A 78 3.22 -18.10 2.01
CA GLU A 78 1.91 -17.48 1.99
C GLU A 78 2.04 -15.95 2.00
N GLY A 79 1.05 -15.30 1.40
CA GLY A 79 0.91 -13.84 1.42
C GLY A 79 -0.38 -13.46 2.13
N PHE A 80 -0.35 -12.33 2.81
CA PHE A 80 -1.52 -11.74 3.45
C PHE A 80 -1.66 -10.29 3.04
N ASP A 81 -2.90 -9.86 3.00
CA ASP A 81 -3.30 -8.54 2.61
C ASP A 81 -4.04 -7.92 3.78
N LEU A 82 -3.38 -6.96 4.43
CA LEU A 82 -3.91 -6.24 5.57
C LEU A 82 -4.66 -5.02 5.06
N TYR A 83 -5.84 -4.75 5.59
CA TYR A 83 -6.69 -3.67 5.08
C TYR A 83 -7.33 -2.87 6.19
N PHE A 84 -7.50 -1.57 5.96
CA PHE A 84 -8.14 -0.69 6.91
C PHE A 84 -9.66 -0.93 6.94
N LEU A 85 -10.19 -1.22 8.14
CA LEU A 85 -11.58 -1.65 8.34
C LEU A 85 -12.62 -0.52 8.25
N PRO A 86 -12.41 0.67 8.86
CA PRO A 86 -13.38 1.75 8.80
C PRO A 86 -13.70 2.16 7.36
N ARG A 87 -14.87 1.72 6.86
CA ARG A 87 -15.29 1.92 5.47
C ARG A 87 -15.56 3.39 5.13
N SER A 88 -15.89 4.17 6.15
CA SER A 88 -16.16 5.62 6.07
C SER A 88 -14.90 6.44 5.80
N VAL A 89 -13.71 5.87 5.97
CA VAL A 89 -12.44 6.51 5.61
C VAL A 89 -12.15 6.19 4.15
N GLN A 90 -12.34 7.19 3.28
CA GLN A 90 -12.02 7.08 1.86
C GLN A 90 -10.54 6.75 1.66
N GLY A 91 -10.25 5.88 0.68
CA GLY A 91 -8.88 5.51 0.37
C GLY A 91 -8.25 4.60 1.42
N ARG A 92 -8.87 3.41 1.59
CA ARG A 92 -8.44 2.42 2.59
C ARG A 92 -6.96 2.12 2.40
N GLU A 93 -6.20 2.26 3.48
CA GLU A 93 -4.86 1.72 3.47
C GLU A 93 -4.91 0.22 3.36
N PHE A 94 -3.84 -0.29 2.78
CA PHE A 94 -3.63 -1.70 2.66
C PHE A 94 -2.13 -1.96 2.76
N GLN A 95 -1.77 -3.15 3.20
CA GLN A 95 -0.39 -3.56 3.33
C GLN A 95 -0.28 -5.01 2.91
N HIS A 96 0.55 -5.24 1.90
CA HIS A 96 0.91 -6.58 1.48
C HIS A 96 1.99 -7.10 2.44
N VAL A 97 1.75 -8.27 2.99
CA VAL A 97 2.70 -9.01 3.81
C VAL A 97 3.01 -10.30 3.09
N ARG A 98 4.29 -10.61 2.91
CA ARG A 98 4.75 -11.82 2.22
C ARG A 98 5.76 -12.54 3.10
N PHE A 99 5.53 -13.82 3.32
CA PHE A 99 6.46 -14.69 4.03
C PHE A 99 7.46 -15.27 3.06
N LEU A 100 8.74 -15.06 3.35
CA LEU A 100 9.83 -15.42 2.46
C LEU A 100 10.84 -16.31 3.19
N SER A 101 11.51 -17.22 2.49
CA SER A 101 12.66 -17.95 3.03
C SER A 101 13.79 -18.04 2.03
N ASP A 102 15.00 -17.71 2.45
CA ASP A 102 16.21 -18.10 1.71
C ASP A 102 16.75 -19.45 2.23
N GLU A 103 17.95 -19.85 1.81
CA GLU A 103 18.58 -21.11 2.25
C GLU A 103 18.93 -21.15 3.75
N LYS A 104 18.96 -20.01 4.44
CA LYS A 104 19.51 -19.82 5.79
C LYS A 104 18.53 -19.15 6.77
N LYS A 105 17.61 -18.33 6.28
CA LYS A 105 16.81 -17.38 7.06
C LYS A 105 15.40 -17.26 6.50
N ASP A 106 14.49 -16.92 7.40
CA ASP A 106 13.10 -16.61 7.07
C ASP A 106 12.85 -15.11 7.28
N TYR A 107 11.99 -14.55 6.44
CA TYR A 107 11.70 -13.14 6.39
C TYR A 107 10.20 -12.87 6.28
N LEU A 108 9.80 -11.72 6.79
CA LEU A 108 8.50 -11.12 6.57
C LEU A 108 8.73 -9.80 5.83
N ALA A 109 8.28 -9.75 4.58
CA ALA A 109 8.35 -8.56 3.74
C ALA A 109 7.02 -7.82 3.80
N CYS A 110 7.07 -6.55 4.16
CA CYS A 110 5.94 -5.65 4.29
C CYS A 110 6.01 -4.59 3.20
N GLN A 111 4.93 -4.43 2.44
CA GLN A 111 4.82 -3.39 1.42
C GLN A 111 3.52 -2.60 1.66
N PRO A 112 3.62 -1.36 2.19
CA PRO A 112 2.47 -0.47 2.25
C PRO A 112 2.00 -0.13 0.83
N ILE A 113 0.69 -0.03 0.60
CA ILE A 113 0.13 0.33 -0.72
C ILE A 113 0.76 1.63 -1.28
N ARG A 114 1.00 2.64 -0.43
CA ARG A 114 1.52 3.94 -0.89
C ARG A 114 3.02 3.95 -1.18
N HIS A 115 3.76 2.91 -0.82
CA HIS A 115 5.20 2.85 -0.91
C HIS A 115 5.61 1.60 -1.66
N ALA A 116 6.22 1.79 -2.83
CA ALA A 116 6.74 0.66 -3.59
C ALA A 116 7.80 -0.12 -2.78
N ASP A 117 8.52 0.56 -1.88
CA ASP A 117 9.61 -0.02 -1.10
C ASP A 117 9.13 -1.09 -0.13
N TYR A 118 9.72 -2.28 -0.23
CA TYR A 118 9.57 -3.35 0.75
C TYR A 118 10.40 -3.05 2.01
N THR A 119 9.78 -3.22 3.19
CA THR A 119 10.51 -3.34 4.44
C THR A 119 10.57 -4.81 4.85
N VAL A 120 11.77 -5.32 5.06
CA VAL A 120 11.99 -6.76 5.28
C VAL A 120 12.55 -6.99 6.69
N HIS A 121 11.94 -7.95 7.38
CA HIS A 121 12.23 -8.31 8.76
C HIS A 121 12.63 -9.77 8.83
N GLN A 122 13.74 -10.09 9.48
CA GLN A 122 14.11 -11.48 9.75
C GLN A 122 13.22 -12.02 10.88
N ILE A 123 12.68 -13.22 10.68
CA ILE A 123 11.71 -13.82 11.59
C ILE A 123 12.06 -15.27 11.95
N LYS A 124 11.32 -15.85 12.90
CA LYS A 124 11.34 -17.29 13.20
C LYS A 124 10.02 -17.92 12.79
N ARG A 125 10.06 -19.07 12.11
CA ARG A 125 8.84 -19.82 11.71
C ARG A 125 7.92 -20.14 12.88
N SER A 126 8.50 -20.41 14.05
CA SER A 126 7.75 -20.71 15.28
C SER A 126 6.77 -19.61 15.70
N ASP A 127 7.06 -18.37 15.31
CA ASP A 127 6.22 -17.21 15.65
C ASP A 127 5.00 -17.11 14.72
N TYR A 128 5.00 -17.87 13.62
CA TYR A 128 4.00 -17.86 12.56
C TYR A 128 3.57 -19.30 12.20
N PRO A 129 2.93 -20.03 13.14
CA PRO A 129 2.51 -21.42 12.93
C PRO A 129 1.35 -21.57 11.93
N PHE A 130 0.73 -20.46 11.53
CA PHE A 130 -0.40 -20.42 10.59
C PHE A 130 0.04 -20.27 9.14
N VAL A 131 1.34 -20.13 8.87
CA VAL A 131 1.90 -20.03 7.51
C VAL A 131 2.29 -21.41 7.03
N ASP A 132 1.90 -21.76 5.80
CA ASP A 132 2.39 -22.98 5.17
C ASP A 132 3.87 -22.84 4.75
N TRP A 133 4.75 -23.46 5.54
CA TRP A 133 6.21 -23.48 5.32
C TRP A 133 6.69 -24.66 4.45
N SER A 134 5.79 -25.42 3.84
CA SER A 134 6.14 -26.63 3.07
C SER A 134 6.97 -26.33 1.82
N LYS A 135 6.88 -25.10 1.30
CA LYS A 135 7.63 -24.68 0.10
C LYS A 135 9.12 -24.60 0.40
N GLN A 136 9.94 -25.28 -0.39
CA GLN A 136 11.39 -25.27 -0.21
C GLN A 136 12.03 -24.06 -0.89
N PRO A 137 13.06 -23.43 -0.29
CA PRO A 137 13.85 -22.38 -0.92
C PRO A 137 14.33 -22.75 -2.34
N VAL A 138 14.30 -21.78 -3.25
CA VAL A 138 14.68 -22.00 -4.65
C VAL A 138 16.17 -22.31 -4.73
N LYS A 139 16.51 -23.55 -5.11
CA LYS A 139 17.89 -24.01 -5.28
C LYS A 139 18.54 -23.59 -6.61
N ALA A 140 17.75 -23.18 -7.60
CA ALA A 140 18.22 -22.94 -8.96
C ALA A 140 18.76 -21.51 -9.15
N LYS A 141 19.99 -21.40 -9.69
CA LYS A 141 20.69 -20.14 -10.04
C LYS A 141 20.26 -19.58 -11.40
N SER A 142 18.98 -19.63 -11.75
CA SER A 142 18.56 -19.03 -13.02
C SER A 142 18.43 -17.52 -12.81
N THR A 143 19.22 -16.75 -13.53
CA THR A 143 19.21 -15.27 -13.50
C THR A 143 18.78 -14.67 -14.84
N ILE A 144 18.16 -15.49 -15.69
CA ILE A 144 17.77 -15.08 -17.04
C ILE A 144 16.27 -15.23 -17.25
N VAL A 145 15.68 -14.24 -17.91
CA VAL A 145 14.35 -14.42 -18.51
C VAL A 145 14.53 -15.17 -19.82
N ARG A 146 13.68 -16.17 -20.07
CA ARG A 146 13.69 -16.94 -21.32
C ARG A 146 12.41 -16.71 -22.10
N PHE A 147 12.52 -16.47 -23.39
CA PHE A 147 11.35 -16.43 -24.27
C PHE A 147 10.94 -17.86 -24.64
N LYS A 148 9.65 -18.15 -24.52
CA LYS A 148 9.07 -19.47 -24.81
C LYS A 148 7.99 -19.37 -25.89
N PRO A 149 7.72 -20.46 -26.63
CA PRO A 149 6.53 -20.56 -27.46
C PRO A 149 5.28 -20.38 -26.61
N VAL A 150 4.36 -19.53 -27.05
CA VAL A 150 3.09 -19.30 -26.34
C VAL A 150 2.29 -20.61 -26.28
N PRO A 151 1.72 -20.99 -25.11
CA PRO A 151 0.99 -22.24 -25.00
C PRO A 151 -0.24 -22.22 -25.90
N LYS A 152 -0.53 -23.35 -26.56
CA LYS A 152 -1.67 -23.47 -27.48
C LYS A 152 -2.99 -23.03 -26.84
N LYS A 153 -3.23 -23.40 -25.57
CA LYS A 153 -4.42 -22.99 -24.81
C LYS A 153 -4.58 -21.47 -24.73
N VAL A 154 -3.49 -20.73 -24.48
CA VAL A 154 -3.50 -19.26 -24.43
C VAL A 154 -3.79 -18.68 -25.81
N MET A 155 -3.15 -19.22 -26.85
CA MET A 155 -3.38 -18.80 -28.24
C MET A 155 -4.82 -19.05 -28.70
N ASP A 156 -5.38 -20.21 -28.38
CA ASP A 156 -6.74 -20.59 -28.76
C ASP A 156 -7.77 -19.72 -28.01
N GLN A 157 -7.54 -19.45 -26.73
CA GLN A 157 -8.36 -18.51 -25.96
C GLN A 157 -8.34 -17.10 -26.56
N GLN A 158 -7.17 -16.55 -26.87
CA GLN A 158 -7.05 -15.22 -27.50
C GLN A 158 -7.74 -15.16 -28.87
N LYS A 159 -7.66 -16.23 -29.67
CA LYS A 159 -8.38 -16.32 -30.95
C LYS A 159 -9.89 -16.36 -30.75
N GLN A 160 -10.37 -17.12 -29.77
CA GLN A 160 -11.78 -17.18 -29.43
C GLN A 160 -12.30 -15.81 -28.99
N GLU A 161 -11.61 -15.13 -28.05
CA GLU A 161 -11.96 -13.77 -27.62
C GLU A 161 -11.97 -12.78 -28.80
N ASN A 162 -11.08 -12.94 -29.78
CA ASN A 162 -11.10 -12.14 -31.01
C ASN A 162 -12.32 -12.44 -31.90
N GLU A 163 -12.72 -13.70 -32.08
CA GLU A 163 -13.92 -14.03 -32.85
C GLU A 163 -15.19 -13.51 -32.17
N GLU A 164 -15.28 -13.62 -30.84
CA GLU A 164 -16.36 -13.05 -30.03
C GLU A 164 -16.42 -11.51 -30.15
N SER A 165 -15.25 -10.85 -30.19
CA SER A 165 -15.17 -9.40 -30.37
C SER A 165 -15.71 -8.89 -31.71
N LYS A 166 -15.75 -9.73 -32.76
CA LYS A 166 -16.38 -9.35 -34.03
C LYS A 166 -17.89 -9.21 -33.90
N GLN A 167 -18.49 -9.89 -32.93
CA GLN A 167 -19.94 -9.91 -32.69
C GLN A 167 -20.37 -8.81 -31.71
N SER A 168 -19.46 -8.26 -30.90
CA SER A 168 -19.72 -7.19 -29.95
C SER A 168 -18.77 -6.01 -30.14
N LYS A 169 -19.33 -4.84 -30.48
CA LYS A 169 -18.56 -3.60 -30.68
C LYS A 169 -17.87 -3.06 -29.42
N GLU A 170 -18.13 -3.66 -28.25
CA GLU A 170 -17.60 -3.22 -26.96
C GLU A 170 -16.45 -4.11 -26.46
N MET A 171 -16.18 -5.24 -27.12
CA MET A 171 -15.10 -6.14 -26.71
C MET A 171 -13.81 -5.81 -27.45
N GLY A 172 -12.70 -5.71 -26.70
CA GLY A 172 -11.38 -5.53 -27.29
C GLY A 172 -10.81 -6.80 -27.93
N HIS A 173 -9.91 -6.63 -28.89
CA HIS A 173 -9.27 -7.73 -29.62
C HIS A 173 -7.73 -7.71 -29.47
N TYR A 174 -7.13 -8.89 -29.37
CA TYR A 174 -5.68 -9.09 -29.29
C TYR A 174 -5.00 -8.90 -30.63
N LEU A 175 -3.80 -8.32 -30.57
CA LEU A 175 -2.90 -8.13 -31.69
C LEU A 175 -1.72 -9.10 -31.62
N PHE A 176 -1.73 -10.10 -32.49
CA PHE A 176 -0.65 -11.09 -32.59
C PHE A 176 0.65 -10.49 -33.18
N PRO A 177 1.83 -11.08 -32.87
CA PRO A 177 2.06 -12.19 -31.95
C PRO A 177 1.96 -11.80 -30.46
N SER A 178 1.63 -12.80 -29.65
CA SER A 178 1.76 -12.79 -28.18
C SER A 178 3.10 -13.41 -27.78
N TYR A 179 3.57 -13.16 -26.56
CA TYR A 179 4.85 -13.65 -26.06
C TYR A 179 4.66 -14.35 -24.73
N GLN A 180 5.41 -15.43 -24.51
CA GLN A 180 5.54 -16.05 -23.20
C GLN A 180 6.98 -15.88 -22.71
N LEU A 181 7.12 -15.46 -21.46
CA LEU A 181 8.39 -15.30 -20.76
C LEU A 181 8.39 -16.23 -19.56
N SER A 182 9.51 -16.91 -19.37
CA SER A 182 9.83 -17.62 -18.14
C SER A 182 10.76 -16.74 -17.34
N LEU A 183 10.25 -16.20 -16.24
CA LEU A 183 10.97 -15.29 -15.37
C LEU A 183 11.87 -16.08 -14.40
N PRO A 184 13.07 -15.56 -14.08
CA PRO A 184 13.93 -16.18 -13.09
C PRO A 184 13.40 -15.94 -11.66
N PRO A 185 13.76 -16.80 -10.70
CA PRO A 185 13.50 -16.59 -9.28
C PRO A 185 14.35 -15.47 -8.65
N GLU A 186 15.23 -14.82 -9.43
CA GLU A 186 16.15 -13.78 -8.98
C GLU A 186 15.94 -12.50 -9.78
N GLY A 187 16.01 -11.37 -9.09
CA GLY A 187 15.89 -10.05 -9.68
C GLY A 187 14.45 -9.55 -9.81
N GLN A 188 14.31 -8.39 -10.43
CA GLN A 188 13.03 -7.75 -10.71
C GLN A 188 12.86 -7.58 -12.20
N PHE A 189 11.83 -8.20 -12.78
CA PHE A 189 11.43 -7.96 -14.15
C PHE A 189 10.55 -6.71 -14.22
N VAL A 190 10.90 -5.80 -15.12
CA VAL A 190 10.22 -4.52 -15.31
C VAL A 190 9.89 -4.34 -16.79
N LEU A 191 8.63 -4.03 -17.07
CA LEU A 191 8.15 -3.47 -18.32
C LEU A 191 7.92 -1.99 -18.11
N PHE A 192 8.47 -1.15 -18.97
CA PHE A 192 8.30 0.30 -18.87
C PHE A 192 8.23 0.93 -20.26
N MET A 193 7.62 2.11 -20.34
CA MET A 193 7.60 2.92 -21.55
C MET A 193 8.34 4.24 -21.36
N LYS A 194 8.88 4.75 -22.46
CA LYS A 194 9.44 6.09 -22.61
C LYS A 194 8.77 6.77 -23.80
N ASP A 195 8.13 7.90 -23.55
CA ASP A 195 7.65 8.78 -24.61
C ASP A 195 8.85 9.56 -25.14
N LYS A 196 9.06 9.66 -26.46
CA LYS A 196 10.19 10.43 -27.01
C LYS A 196 10.20 11.89 -26.59
N SER A 197 9.03 12.44 -26.25
CA SER A 197 8.87 13.83 -25.81
C SER A 197 9.09 14.03 -24.30
N LYS A 198 9.25 12.96 -23.52
CA LYS A 198 9.42 12.99 -22.06
C LYS A 198 10.62 12.14 -21.66
N ASP A 199 11.54 12.69 -20.89
CA ASP A 199 12.70 11.91 -20.46
C ASP A 199 12.40 10.88 -19.35
N ASP A 200 11.20 10.93 -18.77
CA ASP A 200 10.80 10.08 -17.66
C ASP A 200 10.33 8.69 -18.11
N GLU A 201 10.79 7.67 -17.39
CA GLU A 201 10.27 6.30 -17.50
C GLU A 201 8.91 6.20 -16.79
N GLN A 202 7.99 5.46 -17.42
CA GLN A 202 6.74 5.04 -16.79
C GLN A 202 6.69 3.51 -16.76
N THR A 203 6.75 2.93 -15.57
CA THR A 203 6.56 1.48 -15.42
C THR A 203 5.14 1.09 -15.82
N LEU A 204 5.04 0.01 -16.59
CA LEU A 204 3.79 -0.62 -17.04
C LEU A 204 3.49 -1.85 -16.16
N PHE A 205 4.52 -2.61 -15.82
CA PHE A 205 4.40 -3.82 -15.00
C PHE A 205 5.74 -4.11 -14.34
N GLU A 206 5.70 -4.64 -13.13
CA GLU A 206 6.89 -5.05 -12.39
C GLU A 206 6.63 -6.28 -11.53
N THR A 207 7.68 -7.07 -11.30
CA THR A 207 7.62 -8.26 -10.45
C THR A 207 9.01 -8.68 -9.96
N THR A 208 9.12 -9.11 -8.70
CA THR A 208 10.36 -9.51 -8.00
C THR A 208 10.52 -11.03 -7.78
N GLU A 209 10.05 -11.85 -8.71
CA GLU A 209 9.46 -13.17 -8.48
C GLU A 209 10.18 -14.24 -7.61
N SER A 210 9.37 -15.12 -6.98
CA SER A 210 9.75 -16.53 -6.82
C SER A 210 8.61 -17.59 -6.90
N LEU A 211 7.31 -17.33 -6.66
CA LEU A 211 6.35 -18.45 -6.56
C LEU A 211 4.89 -18.23 -6.95
N SER A 212 4.48 -17.07 -7.48
CA SER A 212 3.18 -16.96 -8.16
C SER A 212 3.32 -17.46 -9.61
N GLY A 213 3.96 -18.62 -9.77
CA GLY A 213 4.44 -19.20 -11.03
C GLY A 213 5.54 -18.40 -11.74
N SER A 214 6.11 -18.95 -12.80
CA SER A 214 7.26 -18.38 -13.52
C SER A 214 6.89 -17.83 -14.90
N GLU A 215 5.65 -18.02 -15.32
CA GLU A 215 5.24 -17.77 -16.69
C GLU A 215 4.42 -16.49 -16.79
N LEU A 216 4.94 -15.55 -17.57
CA LEU A 216 4.29 -14.29 -17.92
C LEU A 216 3.97 -14.28 -19.41
N ASN A 217 2.72 -14.00 -19.74
CA ASN A 217 2.25 -13.79 -21.10
C ASN A 217 2.06 -12.29 -21.36
N LEU A 218 2.58 -11.82 -22.49
CA LEU A 218 2.41 -10.44 -22.96
C LEU A 218 1.65 -10.43 -24.28
N ALA A 219 0.64 -9.58 -24.37
CA ALA A 219 -0.10 -9.38 -25.61
C ALA A 219 -0.58 -7.93 -25.72
N PHE A 220 -0.55 -7.36 -26.92
CA PHE A 220 -1.23 -6.10 -27.18
C PHE A 220 -2.71 -6.36 -27.40
N ARG A 221 -3.56 -5.47 -26.91
CA ARG A 221 -5.00 -5.50 -27.12
C ARG A 221 -5.49 -4.12 -27.54
N VAL A 222 -6.40 -4.07 -28.51
CA VAL A 222 -7.13 -2.86 -28.85
C VAL A 222 -8.44 -2.87 -28.10
N ILE A 223 -8.68 -1.86 -27.27
CA ILE A 223 -9.96 -1.70 -26.59
C ILE A 223 -10.78 -0.61 -27.31
N PRO A 224 -11.96 -0.95 -27.86
CA PRO A 224 -12.93 0.05 -28.25
C PRO A 224 -13.54 0.65 -26.99
N ASN A 225 -13.64 1.98 -26.88
CA ASN A 225 -14.41 2.57 -25.79
C ASN A 225 -15.90 2.67 -26.19
N SER A 226 -16.77 2.08 -25.37
CA SER A 226 -18.22 2.00 -25.55
C SER A 226 -18.87 3.39 -25.46
N GLY A 227 -18.87 4.14 -26.57
CA GLY A 227 -19.66 5.36 -26.73
C GLY A 227 -18.89 6.69 -26.77
N LEU A 228 -17.57 6.68 -26.64
CA LEU A 228 -16.71 7.84 -26.88
C LEU A 228 -15.85 7.52 -28.12
N GLN A 229 -15.68 8.46 -29.06
CA GLN A 229 -14.98 8.27 -30.35
C GLN A 229 -13.46 8.02 -30.23
N HIS A 230 -13.04 7.24 -29.24
CA HIS A 230 -11.66 6.91 -28.96
C HIS A 230 -11.48 5.42 -28.69
N THR A 231 -10.29 4.94 -29.03
CA THR A 231 -9.81 3.57 -28.93
C THR A 231 -8.46 3.60 -28.24
N SER A 232 -8.14 2.59 -27.45
CA SER A 232 -6.85 2.50 -26.74
C SER A 232 -6.07 1.26 -27.17
N ILE A 233 -4.75 1.37 -27.15
CA ILE A 233 -3.83 0.25 -27.25
C ILE A 233 -3.35 -0.06 -25.84
N GLU A 234 -3.65 -1.27 -25.38
CA GLU A 234 -3.25 -1.77 -24.06
C GLU A 234 -2.20 -2.87 -24.18
N LEU A 235 -1.30 -2.94 -23.21
CA LEU A 235 -0.44 -4.08 -22.99
C LEU A 235 -1.03 -4.94 -21.86
N MET A 236 -1.41 -6.16 -22.22
CA MET A 236 -1.94 -7.17 -21.31
C MET A 236 -0.79 -7.99 -20.73
N THR A 237 -0.85 -8.23 -19.43
CA THR A 237 0.05 -9.11 -18.68
C THR A 237 -0.79 -10.21 -18.01
N SER A 238 -0.55 -11.47 -18.39
CA SER A 238 -1.30 -12.62 -17.88
C SER A 238 -0.39 -13.84 -17.66
N GLY A 239 -0.95 -15.00 -17.31
CA GLY A 239 -0.18 -16.20 -16.95
C GLY A 239 -0.35 -16.50 -15.47
N ASP A 240 0.75 -16.83 -14.79
CA ASP A 240 0.68 -17.10 -13.35
C ASP A 240 0.52 -15.81 -12.51
N ARG A 241 0.78 -14.66 -13.15
CA ARG A 241 0.45 -13.32 -12.66
C ARG A 241 -0.50 -12.62 -13.62
N ILE A 242 -1.49 -11.93 -13.07
CA ILE A 242 -2.37 -11.03 -13.82
C ILE A 242 -1.98 -9.61 -13.44
N GLY A 243 -1.45 -8.84 -14.38
CA GLY A 243 -1.25 -7.41 -14.17
C GLY A 243 -2.44 -6.61 -14.64
N ILE A 244 -2.54 -5.37 -14.16
CA ILE A 244 -3.56 -4.43 -14.61
C ILE A 244 -3.23 -4.06 -16.07
N PRO A 245 -4.22 -4.14 -17.00
CA PRO A 245 -4.03 -3.67 -18.37
C PRO A 245 -3.49 -2.23 -18.37
N SER A 246 -2.37 -2.03 -19.06
CA SER A 246 -1.72 -0.73 -19.12
C SER A 246 -2.00 -0.07 -20.45
N VAL A 247 -2.69 1.08 -20.42
CA VAL A 247 -2.91 1.91 -21.61
C VAL A 247 -1.57 2.48 -22.07
N ILE A 248 -1.14 2.08 -23.26
CA ILE A 248 0.08 2.58 -23.90
C ILE A 248 -0.22 3.87 -24.65
N GLN A 249 -1.36 3.91 -25.36
CA GLN A 249 -1.70 5.03 -26.21
C GLN A 249 -3.19 5.06 -26.55
N ASP A 250 -3.79 6.25 -26.42
CA ASP A 250 -5.16 6.53 -26.89
C ASP A 250 -5.14 7.15 -28.28
N HIS A 251 -6.15 6.86 -29.09
CA HIS A 251 -6.37 7.47 -30.39
C HIS A 251 -7.86 7.76 -30.62
N VAL A 252 -8.15 8.84 -31.36
CA VAL A 252 -9.52 9.26 -31.72
C VAL A 252 -9.81 9.02 -33.20
N MET A 253 -11.05 9.23 -33.63
CA MET A 253 -11.42 9.16 -35.05
C MET A 253 -10.49 10.02 -35.94
N GLY A 254 -10.06 9.45 -37.07
CA GLY A 254 -9.10 10.06 -37.99
C GLY A 254 -7.64 9.75 -37.67
N GLN A 255 -7.36 9.21 -36.48
CA GLN A 255 -6.03 8.76 -36.09
C GLN A 255 -5.90 7.25 -36.30
N SER A 256 -4.70 6.82 -36.66
CA SER A 256 -4.34 5.40 -36.79
C SER A 256 -3.14 5.08 -35.92
N TYR A 257 -2.91 3.79 -35.68
CA TYR A 257 -1.77 3.32 -34.91
C TYR A 257 -0.90 2.39 -35.75
N GLN A 258 0.38 2.30 -35.39
CA GLN A 258 1.31 1.31 -35.92
C GLN A 258 2.15 0.77 -34.76
N ILE A 259 2.25 -0.55 -34.65
CA ILE A 259 3.12 -1.22 -33.67
C ILE A 259 4.30 -1.83 -34.41
N GLU A 260 5.50 -1.33 -34.14
CA GLU A 260 6.76 -1.91 -34.58
C GLU A 260 7.31 -2.80 -33.46
N ARG A 261 7.24 -4.13 -33.64
CA ARG A 261 7.81 -5.10 -32.69
C ARG A 261 9.31 -5.24 -32.96
N LYS A 262 10.12 -5.22 -31.90
CA LYS A 262 11.57 -5.33 -32.01
C LYS A 262 11.98 -6.80 -31.94
N GLN A 263 13.09 -7.14 -32.59
CA GLN A 263 13.67 -8.47 -32.48
C GLN A 263 14.15 -8.68 -31.03
N LEU A 264 13.59 -9.69 -30.37
CA LEU A 264 13.95 -10.02 -28.99
C LEU A 264 15.13 -11.00 -28.98
N PRO A 265 16.03 -10.90 -27.99
CA PRO A 265 17.05 -11.92 -27.77
C PRO A 265 16.40 -13.21 -27.26
N ASP A 266 17.11 -14.34 -27.35
CA ASP A 266 16.63 -15.62 -26.80
C ASP A 266 16.47 -15.56 -25.26
N THR A 267 17.29 -14.73 -24.62
CA THR A 267 17.31 -14.52 -23.17
C THR A 267 17.56 -13.06 -22.81
N LEU A 268 17.02 -12.64 -21.66
CA LEU A 268 17.32 -11.35 -21.03
C LEU A 268 18.13 -11.60 -19.76
N SER A 269 19.35 -11.07 -19.70
CA SER A 269 20.23 -11.20 -18.54
C SER A 269 20.02 -10.07 -17.53
N VAL A 270 20.46 -10.28 -16.29
CA VAL A 270 20.46 -9.26 -15.24
C VAL A 270 21.21 -8.00 -15.69
N GLY A 271 20.64 -6.83 -15.41
CA GLY A 271 21.16 -5.51 -15.79
C GLY A 271 20.91 -5.14 -17.26
N GLN A 272 20.38 -6.06 -18.07
CA GLN A 272 20.11 -5.79 -19.48
C GLN A 272 18.76 -5.10 -19.64
N THR A 273 18.73 -4.05 -20.46
CA THR A 273 17.50 -3.42 -20.96
C THR A 273 17.39 -3.68 -22.45
N VAL A 274 16.23 -4.18 -22.90
CA VAL A 274 15.98 -4.49 -24.32
C VAL A 274 14.73 -3.76 -24.81
N PRO A 275 14.75 -3.21 -26.04
CA PRO A 275 13.55 -2.64 -26.62
C PRO A 275 12.59 -3.76 -27.02
N PHE A 276 11.32 -3.63 -26.62
CA PHE A 276 10.27 -4.62 -26.89
C PHE A 276 9.44 -4.24 -28.11
N ALA A 277 8.89 -3.02 -28.10
CA ALA A 277 8.04 -2.53 -29.17
C ALA A 277 8.04 -1.00 -29.20
N THR A 278 7.68 -0.44 -30.34
CA THR A 278 7.40 0.99 -30.50
C THR A 278 5.98 1.15 -31.03
N VAL A 279 5.14 1.87 -30.29
CA VAL A 279 3.77 2.20 -30.70
C VAL A 279 3.78 3.65 -31.22
N ARG A 280 3.33 3.82 -32.46
CA ARG A 280 3.24 5.11 -33.14
C ARG A 280 1.78 5.44 -33.39
N LYS A 281 1.40 6.66 -33.05
CA LYS A 281 0.13 7.26 -33.43
C LYS A 281 0.32 8.18 -34.62
N LYS A 282 -0.55 8.05 -35.59
CA LYS A 282 -0.51 8.77 -36.86
C LYS A 282 -1.78 9.55 -37.10
N GLU A 283 -1.62 10.74 -37.66
CA GLU A 283 -2.70 11.61 -38.11
C GLU A 283 -2.29 12.18 -39.47
N GLU A 284 -3.18 12.08 -40.47
CA GLU A 284 -2.88 12.48 -41.86
C GLU A 284 -1.58 11.84 -42.41
N GLY A 285 -1.30 10.59 -42.01
CA GLY A 285 -0.09 9.86 -42.41
C GLY A 285 1.20 10.27 -41.69
N LYS A 286 1.19 11.34 -40.87
CA LYS A 286 2.34 11.81 -40.08
C LYS A 286 2.34 11.19 -38.69
N ILE A 287 3.53 10.87 -38.16
CA ILE A 287 3.68 10.38 -36.78
C ILE A 287 3.57 11.59 -35.85
N ILE A 288 2.57 11.59 -34.97
CA ILE A 288 2.33 12.68 -34.01
C ILE A 288 2.77 12.31 -32.59
N GLN A 289 2.89 11.02 -32.28
CA GLN A 289 3.41 10.54 -31.00
C GLN A 289 4.07 9.17 -31.18
N GLU A 290 5.20 8.97 -30.51
CA GLU A 290 5.93 7.70 -30.50
C GLU A 290 6.25 7.30 -29.06
N THR A 291 5.77 6.11 -28.67
CA THR A 291 5.98 5.53 -27.35
C THR A 291 6.80 4.25 -27.51
N SER A 292 7.98 4.20 -26.90
CA SER A 292 8.84 3.01 -26.91
C SER A 292 8.68 2.23 -25.62
N ILE A 293 8.52 0.92 -25.73
CA ILE A 293 8.34 -0.02 -24.62
C ILE A 293 9.61 -0.87 -24.51
N TYR A 294 10.07 -1.07 -23.28
CA TYR A 294 11.30 -1.77 -22.95
C TYR A 294 11.04 -2.83 -21.87
N MET A 295 11.92 -3.83 -21.86
CA MET A 295 12.01 -4.86 -20.82
C MET A 295 13.35 -4.76 -20.12
N ARG A 296 13.36 -4.89 -18.80
CA ARG A 296 14.57 -4.89 -17.97
C ARG A 296 14.49 -5.97 -16.91
N LEU A 297 15.61 -6.64 -16.65
CA LEU A 297 15.77 -7.49 -15.48
C LEU A 297 16.76 -6.82 -14.52
N ASN A 298 16.27 -6.24 -13.44
CA ASN A 298 17.12 -5.65 -12.41
C ASN A 298 17.68 -6.74 -11.50
N PRO A 299 18.93 -6.61 -10.99
CA PRO A 299 19.53 -7.57 -10.06
C PRO A 299 18.79 -7.66 -8.73
N THR A 300 18.28 -6.53 -8.27
CA THR A 300 17.54 -6.38 -7.01
C THR A 300 16.29 -5.57 -7.26
N TYR A 301 15.35 -5.58 -6.31
CA TYR A 301 14.20 -4.70 -6.38
C TYR A 301 14.63 -3.24 -6.47
N GLU A 302 14.16 -2.55 -7.50
CA GLU A 302 14.20 -1.10 -7.62
C GLU A 302 12.78 -0.57 -7.66
N LYS A 303 12.56 0.53 -6.96
CA LYS A 303 11.27 1.19 -6.94
C LYS A 303 10.84 1.59 -8.37
N PRO A 304 9.68 1.11 -8.86
CA PRO A 304 9.11 1.52 -10.14
C PRO A 304 8.95 3.04 -10.28
N ALA A 305 9.34 3.58 -11.43
CA ALA A 305 9.18 4.99 -11.76
C ALA A 305 7.77 5.27 -12.28
N ASN A 306 7.09 6.28 -11.70
CA ASN A 306 5.76 6.74 -12.12
C ASN A 306 4.70 5.63 -12.25
N TYR A 307 4.82 4.55 -11.46
CA TYR A 307 3.88 3.45 -11.50
C TYR A 307 2.62 3.78 -10.70
N LYS A 308 1.50 3.95 -11.41
CA LYS A 308 0.19 4.14 -10.80
C LYS A 308 -0.48 2.80 -10.60
N TYR A 309 -0.50 2.32 -9.38
CA TYR A 309 -1.45 1.27 -9.04
C TYR A 309 -2.86 1.91 -9.01
N VAL A 310 -3.83 1.36 -9.76
CA VAL A 310 -5.09 2.05 -10.12
C VAL A 310 -6.07 2.26 -8.95
N PHE A 311 -5.95 1.49 -7.87
CA PHE A 311 -6.72 1.67 -6.62
C PHE A 311 -6.30 2.87 -5.74
N PHE A 312 -5.29 3.67 -6.12
CA PHE A 312 -4.46 4.40 -5.14
C PHE A 312 -4.65 5.93 -5.16
N ASP A 313 -5.36 6.50 -6.14
CA ASP A 313 -5.31 7.94 -6.42
C ASP A 313 -6.31 8.82 -5.64
N THR A 314 -7.10 8.29 -4.68
CA THR A 314 -8.20 9.06 -4.04
C THR A 314 -8.25 9.04 -2.52
N SER A 315 -7.12 8.77 -1.84
CA SER A 315 -7.10 8.83 -0.37
C SER A 315 -6.75 10.24 0.11
N PRO A 316 -7.64 10.97 0.82
CA PRO A 316 -7.26 12.26 1.40
C PRO A 316 -6.05 12.08 2.33
N THR A 317 -5.01 12.88 2.11
CA THR A 317 -3.83 12.93 2.99
C THR A 317 -4.10 13.67 4.31
N SER A 318 -5.34 14.17 4.46
CA SER A 318 -5.83 14.89 5.63
C SER A 318 -6.13 13.96 6.80
N TYR A 319 -6.24 14.55 7.99
CA TYR A 319 -6.73 13.86 9.18
C TYR A 319 -8.25 13.69 9.09
N VAL A 320 -8.73 12.51 9.48
CA VAL A 320 -10.15 12.23 9.72
C VAL A 320 -10.35 12.01 11.21
N GLY A 321 -11.46 12.49 11.77
CA GLY A 321 -11.75 12.38 13.20
C GLY A 321 -13.12 11.78 13.46
N PHE A 322 -13.24 10.98 14.52
CA PHE A 322 -14.50 10.38 14.95
C PHE A 322 -14.69 10.50 16.45
N ILE A 323 -15.93 10.71 16.87
CA ILE A 323 -16.39 10.45 18.23
C ILE A 323 -17.11 9.09 18.23
N HIS A 324 -16.73 8.19 19.12
CA HIS A 324 -17.37 6.88 19.27
C HIS A 324 -17.21 6.32 20.69
N GLN A 325 -17.92 5.24 21.03
CA GLN A 325 -17.79 4.60 22.35
C GLN A 325 -16.78 3.46 22.36
N SER A 326 -16.70 2.72 21.26
CA SER A 326 -15.74 1.63 21.08
C SER A 326 -15.19 1.58 19.65
N PRO A 327 -13.97 1.05 19.44
CA PRO A 327 -13.44 0.83 18.09
C PRO A 327 -14.37 -0.02 17.22
N LYS A 328 -15.10 -0.98 17.82
CA LYS A 328 -16.04 -1.87 17.15
C LYS A 328 -17.13 -1.10 16.39
N GLN A 329 -17.77 -0.11 17.03
CA GLN A 329 -18.81 0.70 16.40
C GLN A 329 -18.28 1.46 15.16
N LEU A 330 -17.04 1.94 15.22
CA LEU A 330 -16.42 2.64 14.10
C LEU A 330 -16.08 1.69 12.94
N VAL A 331 -15.68 0.46 13.24
CA VAL A 331 -15.44 -0.60 12.24
C VAL A 331 -16.75 -1.02 11.56
N GLU A 332 -17.80 -1.22 12.34
CA GLU A 332 -19.13 -1.63 11.85
C GLU A 332 -19.89 -0.49 11.14
N SER A 333 -19.34 0.74 11.17
CA SER A 333 -20.00 1.95 10.67
C SER A 333 -21.38 2.17 11.31
N ASP A 334 -21.52 1.88 12.61
CA ASP A 334 -22.78 2.12 13.32
C ASP A 334 -22.94 3.62 13.62
N TYR A 335 -23.42 4.36 12.63
CA TYR A 335 -23.59 5.81 12.67
C TYR A 335 -24.57 6.29 13.74
N LYS A 336 -25.29 5.40 14.43
CA LYS A 336 -26.07 5.76 15.62
C LYS A 336 -25.18 6.09 16.82
N PHE A 337 -23.97 5.57 16.85
CA PHE A 337 -23.02 5.74 17.97
C PHE A 337 -21.67 6.32 17.54
N VAL A 338 -21.56 6.73 16.27
CA VAL A 338 -20.35 7.31 15.67
C VAL A 338 -20.68 8.65 15.03
N SER A 339 -20.03 9.71 15.51
CA SER A 339 -20.13 11.05 14.93
C SER A 339 -18.83 11.39 14.22
N ALA A 340 -18.89 11.62 12.91
CA ALA A 340 -17.74 12.10 12.14
C ALA A 340 -17.46 13.58 12.47
N ILE A 341 -16.18 13.92 12.66
CA ILE A 341 -15.72 15.29 12.90
C ILE A 341 -15.41 15.94 11.56
N PRO A 342 -15.83 17.20 11.30
CA PRO A 342 -15.46 17.90 10.08
C PRO A 342 -13.94 17.95 9.88
N ASP A 343 -13.45 17.73 8.65
CA ASP A 343 -12.03 17.65 8.32
C ASP A 343 -11.21 18.86 8.82
N LYS A 344 -11.76 20.07 8.69
CA LYS A 344 -11.13 21.31 9.20
C LYS A 344 -10.88 21.24 10.71
N LEU A 345 -11.84 20.70 11.46
CA LEU A 345 -11.75 20.54 12.90
C LEU A 345 -10.79 19.40 13.27
N ALA A 346 -10.84 18.26 12.59
CA ALA A 346 -9.90 17.15 12.81
C ALA A 346 -8.44 17.58 12.57
N LYS A 347 -8.16 18.32 11.48
CA LYS A 347 -6.84 18.88 11.20
C LYS A 347 -6.39 19.89 12.26
N LYS A 348 -7.30 20.75 12.73
CA LYS A 348 -6.99 21.75 13.77
C LYS A 348 -6.66 21.08 15.11
N ILE A 349 -7.46 20.11 15.54
CA ILE A 349 -7.16 19.30 16.73
C ILE A 349 -5.79 18.64 16.58
N ALA A 350 -5.53 17.98 15.44
CA ALA A 350 -4.24 17.34 15.20
C ALA A 350 -3.04 18.30 15.29
N GLN A 351 -3.18 19.55 14.80
CA GLN A 351 -2.13 20.56 14.91
C GLN A 351 -1.94 21.01 16.37
N GLU A 352 -3.01 21.29 17.10
CA GLU A 352 -2.93 21.69 18.51
C GLU A 352 -2.24 20.60 19.36
N LEU A 353 -2.51 19.32 19.07
CA LEU A 353 -1.89 18.20 19.80
C LEU A 353 -0.41 17.95 19.47
N LYS A 354 0.15 18.57 18.43
CA LYS A 354 1.59 18.55 18.17
C LYS A 354 2.34 19.62 18.96
N GLU A 355 1.64 20.67 19.39
CA GLU A 355 2.22 21.88 19.96
C GLU A 355 1.50 22.27 21.26
N THR A 356 1.46 21.36 22.23
CA THR A 356 0.71 21.58 23.47
C THR A 356 1.54 21.25 24.70
N ASP A 357 1.32 22.05 25.75
CA ASP A 357 1.81 21.73 27.08
C ASP A 357 0.87 20.70 27.71
N VAL A 358 1.44 19.61 28.20
CA VAL A 358 0.67 18.54 28.84
C VAL A 358 0.45 18.88 30.32
N MET A 359 -0.79 18.77 30.79
CA MET A 359 -1.19 19.10 32.16
C MET A 359 -2.22 18.12 32.70
N GLU A 360 -2.40 18.05 34.01
CA GLU A 360 -3.46 17.21 34.59
C GLU A 360 -4.84 17.68 34.07
N PRO A 361 -5.64 16.77 33.46
CA PRO A 361 -6.91 17.14 32.86
C PRO A 361 -7.87 17.64 33.95
N GLN A 362 -8.58 18.72 33.64
CA GLN A 362 -9.53 19.33 34.56
C GLN A 362 -10.96 19.01 34.10
N GLY A 363 -11.87 18.86 35.06
CA GLY A 363 -13.29 18.62 34.79
C GLY A 363 -13.67 17.15 34.80
N THR A 364 -14.83 16.84 34.21
CA THR A 364 -15.44 15.51 34.29
C THR A 364 -15.10 14.70 33.05
N LYS A 365 -14.68 13.44 33.26
CA LYS A 365 -14.49 12.49 32.17
C LYS A 365 -15.81 12.27 31.43
N LEU A 366 -15.80 12.47 30.11
CA LEU A 366 -16.93 12.15 29.24
C LEU A 366 -16.99 10.63 29.03
N ASN A 367 -17.56 9.93 30.01
CA ASN A 367 -17.71 8.48 29.96
C ASN A 367 -18.41 8.07 28.66
N GLN A 368 -17.93 6.98 28.05
CA GLN A 368 -18.40 6.43 26.77
C GLN A 368 -18.07 7.25 25.52
N LYS A 369 -17.48 8.44 25.57
CA LYS A 369 -17.09 9.18 24.34
C LYS A 369 -15.57 9.22 24.21
N LYS A 370 -15.09 8.71 23.08
CA LYS A 370 -13.67 8.72 22.71
C LYS A 370 -13.49 9.47 21.41
N LEU A 371 -12.44 10.27 21.37
CA LEU A 371 -11.98 10.90 20.14
C LEU A 371 -10.96 9.99 19.48
N THR A 372 -11.17 9.59 18.24
CA THR A 372 -10.14 8.92 17.44
C THR A 372 -9.78 9.77 16.24
N LEU A 373 -8.50 10.09 16.12
CA LEU A 373 -7.92 10.71 14.93
C LEU A 373 -7.27 9.62 14.10
N MET A 374 -7.46 9.70 12.78
CA MET A 374 -6.95 8.74 11.81
C MET A 374 -6.26 9.47 10.66
N ARG A 375 -5.16 8.91 10.18
CA ARG A 375 -4.46 9.38 8.98
C ARG A 375 -3.61 8.25 8.42
N GLN A 376 -3.77 7.98 7.13
CA GLN A 376 -2.96 6.98 6.41
C GLN A 376 -2.91 5.63 7.14
N GLY A 377 -4.09 5.16 7.59
CA GLY A 377 -4.26 3.87 8.27
C GLY A 377 -3.67 3.78 9.68
N LYS A 378 -3.04 4.85 10.15
CA LYS A 378 -2.65 5.04 11.54
C LYS A 378 -3.77 5.73 12.30
N SER A 379 -3.90 5.44 13.58
CA SER A 379 -4.89 6.04 14.45
C SER A 379 -4.35 6.30 15.84
N GLN A 380 -5.04 7.15 16.58
CA GLN A 380 -4.85 7.32 18.01
C GLN A 380 -6.18 7.69 18.66
N THR A 381 -6.51 6.97 19.73
CA THR A 381 -7.75 7.17 20.49
C THR A 381 -7.45 7.86 21.81
N PHE A 382 -8.23 8.89 22.11
CA PHE A 382 -8.15 9.70 23.31
C PHE A 382 -9.43 9.58 24.13
N GLU A 383 -9.26 9.64 25.45
CA GLU A 383 -10.36 9.94 26.36
C GLU A 383 -10.60 11.46 26.40
N LEU A 384 -11.84 11.86 26.64
CA LEU A 384 -12.23 13.27 26.68
C LEU A 384 -12.65 13.66 28.10
N PHE A 385 -12.23 14.86 28.52
CA PHE A 385 -12.68 15.49 29.75
C PHE A 385 -13.23 16.86 29.42
N GLU A 386 -14.34 17.21 30.07
CA GLU A 386 -15.03 18.47 29.84
C GLU A 386 -15.12 19.27 31.13
N ARG A 387 -14.77 20.56 31.04
CA ARG A 387 -14.98 21.53 32.11
C ARG A 387 -15.78 22.71 31.58
N LYS A 388 -17.01 22.85 32.07
CA LYS A 388 -17.84 24.03 31.84
C LYS A 388 -17.48 25.12 32.84
N ARG A 389 -17.21 26.33 32.35
CA ARG A 389 -17.14 27.57 33.16
C ARG A 389 -18.16 28.56 32.60
N ALA A 390 -18.54 29.57 33.39
CA ALA A 390 -19.66 30.48 33.12
C ALA A 390 -19.75 31.08 31.69
N LYS A 391 -18.62 31.21 30.95
CA LYS A 391 -18.58 31.65 29.54
C LYS A 391 -17.57 30.90 28.67
N LYS A 392 -17.02 29.77 29.14
CA LYS A 392 -15.95 29.04 28.44
C LYS A 392 -16.14 27.55 28.58
N LEU A 393 -15.98 26.85 27.47
CA LEU A 393 -15.87 25.40 27.44
C LEU A 393 -14.41 25.00 27.27
N GLU A 394 -13.96 24.07 28.10
CA GLU A 394 -12.62 23.50 27.99
C GLU A 394 -12.75 21.99 27.78
N ILE A 395 -12.17 21.49 26.68
CA ILE A 395 -12.02 20.06 26.44
C ILE A 395 -10.54 19.69 26.58
N TYR A 396 -10.28 18.64 27.36
CA TYR A 396 -8.97 18.03 27.49
C TYR A 396 -9.00 16.66 26.81
N VAL A 397 -7.98 16.36 26.02
CA VAL A 397 -7.78 15.03 25.42
C VAL A 397 -6.69 14.28 26.17
N VAL A 398 -6.95 13.03 26.52
CA VAL A 398 -6.09 12.24 27.41
C VAL A 398 -5.71 10.94 26.73
N LYS A 399 -4.40 10.65 26.64
CA LYS A 399 -3.91 9.37 26.13
C LYS A 399 -4.30 8.27 27.11
N LYS A 400 -4.74 7.13 26.58
CA LYS A 400 -5.07 5.96 27.41
C LYS A 400 -3.84 5.57 28.27
N GLY A 401 -4.06 5.39 29.58
CA GLY A 401 -3.01 4.97 30.52
C GLY A 401 -2.09 6.10 30.99
N THR A 402 -2.36 7.36 30.62
CA THR A 402 -1.61 8.53 31.11
C THR A 402 -2.45 9.34 32.09
N LYS A 403 -1.78 10.05 33.01
CA LYS A 403 -2.43 10.96 33.98
C LYS A 403 -2.56 12.39 33.47
N ASN A 404 -1.78 12.76 32.47
CA ASN A 404 -1.77 14.10 31.91
C ASN A 404 -2.58 14.14 30.60
N GLY A 405 -3.05 15.33 30.23
CA GLY A 405 -3.88 15.60 29.06
C GLY A 405 -3.42 16.86 28.34
N ALA A 406 -3.84 16.99 27.09
CA ALA A 406 -3.65 18.20 26.30
C ALA A 406 -4.95 19.00 26.27
N LYS A 407 -4.87 20.29 26.58
CA LYS A 407 -6.02 21.20 26.53
C LYS A 407 -6.21 21.71 25.11
N LEU A 408 -7.41 21.55 24.56
CA LEU A 408 -7.77 22.14 23.28
C LEU A 408 -8.05 23.64 23.45
N SER A 409 -7.78 24.43 22.41
CA SER A 409 -8.13 25.86 22.40
C SER A 409 -9.64 26.06 22.58
N GLY A 410 -10.06 27.23 23.07
CA GLY A 410 -11.48 27.51 23.34
C GLY A 410 -12.36 27.30 22.10
N THR A 411 -11.94 27.86 20.97
CA THR A 411 -12.63 27.70 19.68
C THR A 411 -12.70 26.24 19.21
N THR A 412 -11.66 25.43 19.46
CA THR A 412 -11.64 24.01 19.10
C THR A 412 -12.49 23.18 20.06
N SER A 413 -12.51 23.53 21.35
CA SER A 413 -13.37 22.91 22.36
C SER A 413 -14.85 23.14 22.06
N GLU A 414 -15.24 24.37 21.69
CA GLU A 414 -16.62 24.71 21.32
C GLU A 414 -17.07 23.91 20.09
N ALA A 415 -16.28 23.93 19.01
CA ALA A 415 -16.61 23.19 17.79
C ALA A 415 -16.68 21.67 18.02
N LEU A 416 -15.81 21.10 18.85
CA LEU A 416 -15.86 19.68 19.19
C LEU A 416 -17.07 19.34 20.06
N SER A 417 -17.48 20.23 20.96
CA SER A 417 -18.69 20.07 21.78
C SER A 417 -19.97 20.03 20.96
N GLU A 418 -20.06 20.83 19.89
CA GLU A 418 -21.19 20.74 18.96
C GLU A 418 -21.29 19.35 18.32
N VAL A 419 -20.16 18.71 18.01
CA VAL A 419 -20.14 17.34 17.49
C VAL A 419 -20.49 16.32 18.58
N LEU A 420 -20.03 16.55 19.82
CA LEU A 420 -20.33 15.67 20.95
C LEU A 420 -21.82 15.66 21.31
N ASN A 421 -22.55 16.75 21.05
CA ASN A 421 -23.97 16.87 21.41
C ASN A 421 -24.94 16.59 20.26
N LYS A 422 -24.42 16.18 19.10
CA LYS A 422 -25.18 15.54 18.02
C LYS A 422 -25.23 14.04 18.27
#